data_AF-A0A1H8P4E6-F1
#
_entry.id   AF-A0A1H8P4E6-F1
#
_cell.length_a   1.000
_cell.length_b   1.000
_cell.length_c   1.000
_cell.angle_alpha   90.00
_cell.angle_beta   90.00
_cell.angle_gamma   90.00
#
_symmetry.space_group_name_H-M   'P 1'
#
loop_
_entity.id
_entity.type
_entity.pdbx_description
1 polymer ?
#
loop_
_entity_poly.entity_id
_entity_poly.type
_entity_poly.pdbx_seq_one_letter_code
_entity_poly.pdbx_strand_id
1 'polypeptide(L)' 'MLRLSPEVNLELHDEIKRALRAQKVTLRSIAEEAGCSLSMASMVSQGYRSSKVVEGLIAEKLGKKPETLWPDRYNPEKER' A
#
# COMPACT_ATOMS: atom_id res chain seq x y z
N MET A 1 23.15 -4.15 7.95
CA MET A 1 21.95 -4.43 7.13
C MET A 1 21.77 -3.28 6.15
N LEU A 2 22.15 -3.49 4.88
CA LEU A 2 21.81 -2.56 3.81
C LEU A 2 20.29 -2.60 3.65
N ARG A 3 19.60 -1.62 4.25
CA ARG A 3 18.22 -1.31 3.88
C ARG A 3 18.34 -0.75 2.47
N LEU A 4 18.10 -1.58 1.44
CA LEU A 4 17.81 -1.09 0.10
C LEU A 4 16.79 0.04 0.29
N SER A 5 17.13 1.25 -0.15
CA SER A 5 16.18 2.35 -0.18
C SER A 5 14.96 1.80 -0.92
N PRO A 6 13.78 1.70 -0.30
CA PRO A 6 12.64 1.16 -1.01
C PRO A 6 12.37 2.10 -2.19
N GLU A 7 12.50 1.59 -3.41
CA GLU A 7 12.19 2.38 -4.59
C GLU A 7 10.68 2.68 -4.58
N VAL A 8 10.32 3.88 -5.01
CA VAL A 8 8.92 4.27 -5.15
C VAL A 8 8.33 3.47 -6.32
N ASN A 9 7.37 2.59 -6.04
CA ASN A 9 6.64 1.85 -7.07
C ASN A 9 5.43 2.67 -7.53
N LEU A 10 5.63 3.47 -8.59
CA LEU A 10 4.59 4.32 -9.16
C LEU A 10 3.49 3.51 -9.87
N GLU A 11 3.84 2.37 -10.47
CA GLU A 11 2.87 1.49 -11.13
C GLU A 11 1.88 0.91 -10.12
N LEU A 12 2.38 0.35 -9.02
CA LEU A 12 1.57 -0.13 -7.91
C LEU A 12 0.70 0.99 -7.34
N HIS A 13 1.27 2.19 -7.16
CA HIS A 13 0.53 3.34 -6.65
C HIS A 13 -0.67 3.69 -7.54
N ASP A 14 -0.48 3.72 -8.86
CA ASP A 14 -1.53 4.04 -9.81
C ASP A 14 -2.56 2.91 -9.93
N GLU A 15 -2.15 1.65 -9.84
CA GLU A 15 -3.05 0.51 -9.75
C GLU A 15 -3.96 0.57 -8.52
N ILE A 16 -3.37 0.78 -7.34
CA ILE A 16 -4.12 0.93 -6.08
C ILE A 16 -5.11 2.09 -6.21
N LYS A 17 -4.66 3.26 -6.68
CA LYS A 17 -5.53 4.43 -6.81
C LYS A 17 -6.66 4.22 -7.80
N ARG A 18 -6.42 3.56 -8.93
CA ARG A 18 -7.46 3.22 -9.90
C ARG A 18 -8.48 2.27 -9.28
N ALA A 19 -8.03 1.23 -8.58
CA ALA A 19 -8.91 0.27 -7.92
C ALA A 19 -9.73 0.92 -6.79
N LEU A 20 -9.13 1.78 -5.96
CA LEU A 20 -9.84 2.50 -4.90
C LEU A 20 -10.90 3.45 -5.47
N ARG A 21 -10.60 4.15 -6.57
CA ARG A 21 -11.57 5.01 -7.26
C ARG A 21 -12.78 4.23 -7.78
N ALA A 22 -12.58 3.01 -8.29
CA ALA A 22 -13.69 2.14 -8.68
C ALA A 22 -14.61 1.79 -7.50
N GLN A 23 -14.05 1.72 -6.29
CA GLN A 23 -14.79 1.51 -5.04
C GLN A 23 -15.28 2.82 -4.38
N LYS A 24 -15.10 3.98 -5.03
CA LYS A 24 -15.39 5.31 -4.48
C LYS A 24 -14.66 5.63 -3.17
N VAL A 25 -13.49 5.01 -2.95
CA VAL A 25 -12.62 5.23 -1.80
C VAL A 25 -11.42 6.11 -2.19
N THR A 26 -10.94 6.92 -1.26
CA THR A 26 -9.75 7.77 -1.46
C THR A 26 -8.64 7.43 -0.47
N LEU A 27 -7.38 7.76 -0.80
CA LEU A 27 -6.28 7.63 0.16
C LEU A 27 -6.45 8.57 1.37
N ARG A 28 -7.17 9.68 1.21
CA ARG A 28 -7.51 10.59 2.31
C ARG A 28 -8.43 9.90 3.32
N SER A 29 -9.53 9.30 2.86
CA SER A 29 -10.45 8.60 3.76
C SER A 29 -9.77 7.42 4.45
N ILE A 30 -8.87 6.73 3.76
CA ILE A 30 -8.04 5.67 4.38
C ILE A 30 -7.10 6.24 5.44
N ALA A 31 -6.46 7.38 5.18
CA ALA A 31 -5.57 8.02 6.16
C ALA A 31 -6.33 8.47 7.40
N GLU A 32 -7.53 9.02 7.22
CA GLU A 32 -8.45 9.41 8.31
C GLU A 32 -8.87 8.18 9.13
N GLU A 33 -9.27 7.08 8.47
CA GLU A 33 -9.63 5.81 9.12
C GLU A 33 -8.44 5.18 9.86
N ALA A 34 -7.23 5.29 9.31
CA ALA A 34 -6.00 4.79 9.91
C ALA A 34 -5.43 5.71 11.02
N GLY A 35 -5.95 6.92 11.20
CA GLY A 35 -5.39 7.91 12.12
C GLY A 35 -3.99 8.39 11.72
N CYS A 36 -3.68 8.46 10.42
CA CYS A 36 -2.37 8.89 9.91
C CYS A 36 -2.46 10.05 8.91
N SER A 37 -1.30 10.58 8.49
CA SER A 37 -1.27 11.62 7.47
C SER A 37 -1.54 11.05 6.07
N LEU A 38 -2.07 11.88 5.17
CA LEU A 38 -2.24 11.53 3.76
C LEU A 38 -0.90 11.15 3.10
N SER A 39 0.19 11.85 3.46
CA SER A 39 1.53 11.54 2.95
C SER A 39 1.98 10.14 3.37
N MET A 40 1.67 9.70 4.60
CA MET A 40 1.95 8.33 5.04
C MET A 40 1.16 7.32 4.21
N ALA A 41 -0.15 7.52 4.01
CA ALA A 41 -0.97 6.64 3.20
C ALA A 41 -0.48 6.56 1.74
N SER A 42 -0.04 7.69 1.17
CA SER A 42 0.56 7.74 -0.17
C SER A 42 1.88 6.95 -0.24
N MET A 43 2.79 7.13 0.73
CA MET A 43 4.06 6.39 0.79
C MET A 43 3.86 4.88 0.95
N VAL A 44 2.80 4.47 1.66
CA VAL A 44 2.43 3.04 1.77
C VAL A 44 1.90 2.51 0.45
N SER A 45 0.97 3.21 -0.19
CA SER A 45 0.45 2.87 -1.51
C SER A 45 1.55 2.78 -2.58
N GLN A 46 2.62 3.56 -2.45
CA GLN A 46 3.79 3.54 -3.33
C GLN A 46 4.78 2.41 -3.05
N GLY A 47 4.57 1.59 -2.02
CA GLY A 47 5.57 0.60 -1.62
C GLY A 47 6.84 1.22 -0.98
N TYR A 48 6.84 2.53 -0.68
CA TYR A 48 7.98 3.23 -0.06
C TYR A 48 8.05 3.09 1.47
N ARG A 49 6.88 3.00 2.13
CA ARG A 49 6.77 2.78 3.59
C ARG A 49 5.87 1.60 3.89
N SER A 50 6.13 0.91 4.99
CA SER A 50 5.24 -0.13 5.50
C SER A 50 4.43 0.36 6.67
N SER A 51 3.16 -0.03 6.67
CA SER A 51 2.23 0.19 7.77
C SER A 51 1.14 -0.84 7.66
N LYS A 52 1.18 -1.87 8.53
CA LYS A 52 0.23 -2.97 8.50
C LYS A 52 -1.23 -2.50 8.57
N VAL A 53 -1.49 -1.39 9.27
CA VAL A 53 -2.83 -0.78 9.39
C VAL A 53 -3.28 -0.23 8.03
N VAL A 54 -2.45 0.60 7.38
CA VAL A 54 -2.80 1.20 6.08
C VAL A 54 -2.83 0.14 4.97
N GLU A 55 -1.88 -0.79 4.97
CA GLU A 55 -1.84 -1.93 4.04
C GLU A 55 -3.10 -2.78 4.17
N GLY A 56 -3.50 -3.08 5.41
CA GLY A 56 -4.72 -3.82 5.73
C GLY A 56 -5.97 -3.10 5.24
N LEU A 57 -6.12 -1.81 5.55
CA LEU A 57 -7.28 -1.03 5.12
C LEU A 57 -7.36 -0.92 3.60
N ILE A 58 -6.26 -0.63 2.90
CA ILE A 58 -6.26 -0.60 1.43
C ILE A 58 -6.69 -1.96 0.88
N ALA A 59 -6.11 -3.05 1.38
CA ALA A 59 -6.43 -4.40 0.93
C ALA A 59 -7.92 -4.74 1.19
N GLU A 60 -8.44 -4.41 2.38
CA GLU A 60 -9.83 -4.59 2.75
C GLU A 60 -10.78 -3.85 1.80
N LYS A 61 -10.55 -2.55 1.55
CA LYS A 61 -11.39 -1.77 0.63
C LYS A 61 -11.34 -2.29 -0.81
N LEU A 62 -10.28 -3.01 -1.17
CA LEU A 62 -10.11 -3.65 -2.48
C LEU A 62 -10.56 -5.11 -2.52
N GLY A 63 -11.01 -5.69 -1.41
CA GLY A 63 -11.35 -7.11 -1.32
C GLY A 63 -10.16 -8.04 -1.59
N LYS A 64 -8.94 -7.59 -1.27
CA LYS A 64 -7.67 -8.30 -1.47
C LYS A 64 -7.01 -8.56 -0.12
N LYS A 65 -5.91 -9.33 -0.14
CA LYS A 65 -5.00 -9.43 1.01
C LYS A 65 -3.77 -8.54 0.79
N PRO A 66 -3.15 -7.98 1.85
CA PRO A 66 -1.94 -7.16 1.72
C PRO A 66 -0.80 -7.84 0.95
N GLU A 67 -0.65 -9.15 1.10
CA GLU A 67 0.39 -9.95 0.43
C GLU A 67 0.22 -9.97 -1.10
N THR A 68 -0.99 -9.69 -1.60
CA THR A 68 -1.26 -9.59 -3.03
C THR A 68 -0.83 -8.24 -3.59
N LEU A 69 -0.88 -7.18 -2.78
CA LEU A 69 -0.53 -5.82 -3.19
C LEU A 69 0.95 -5.51 -2.97
N TRP A 70 1.56 -6.07 -1.92
CA TRP A 70 2.98 -5.90 -1.60
C TRP A 70 3.68 -7.25 -1.41
N PRO A 71 3.78 -8.08 -2.47
CA PRO A 71 4.32 -9.44 -2.35
C PRO A 71 5.71 -9.49 -1.74
N ASP A 72 6.60 -8.57 -2.11
CA ASP A 72 7.99 -8.52 -1.65
C ASP A 72 8.12 -8.32 -0.13
N ARG A 73 7.08 -7.78 0.52
CA ARG A 73 7.08 -7.54 1.97
C ARG A 73 6.62 -8.73 2.79
N TYR A 74 5.79 -9.58 2.19
CA TYR A 74 5.13 -10.67 2.90
C TYR A 74 5.61 -12.05 2.45
N ASN A 75 6.29 -12.13 1.30
CA ASN A 75 6.92 -13.35 0.82
C ASN A 75 8.38 -13.08 0.40
N PRO A 76 9.34 -13.10 1.34
CA PRO A 76 10.75 -12.85 1.06
C PRO A 76 11.39 -13.91 0.14
N GLU A 77 10.71 -15.03 -0.13
CA GLU A 77 11.22 -16.14 -0.95
C GLU A 77 10.94 -15.98 -2.46
N LYS A 78 10.24 -14.92 -2.89
CA LYS A 78 9.88 -14.72 -4.32
C LYS A 78 11.02 -14.20 -5.21
N GLU A 79 12.25 -14.14 -4.67
CA GLU A 79 13.47 -13.67 -5.34
C GLU A 79 14.45 -14.81 -5.72
N ARG A 80 14.01 -16.07 -5.74
CA ARG A 80 14.81 -17.22 -6.20
C ARG A 80 14.33 -17.82 -7.52
#